data_AF-A0A7D9L3P0-F1
#
_entry.id   AF-A0A7D9L3P0-F1
#
_cell.length_a   1.000
_cell.length_b   1.000
_cell.length_c   1.000
_cell.angle_alpha   90.00
_cell.angle_beta   90.00
_cell.angle_gamma   90.00
#
_symmetry.space_group_name_H-M   'P 1'
#
loop_
_entity.id
_entity.type
_entity.pdbx_description
1 polymer ?
#
loop_
_entity_poly.entity_id
_entity_poly.type
_entity_poly.pdbx_seq_one_letter_code
_entity_poly.pdbx_strand_id
1 'polypeptide(L)'
;NGTSFSCSCPVRFSGDLCEIEACPSAPCLNGGTCSNDGTSFSCSCPVRFSGDHCEIEACPSAPCLNGGNCSSNGTSFSCSCPARFSGDLCEIEGCPSAPCLNGGNCSSNGTSFSCSCPVRFSGDLCEIEACPSAPCLNGGTCSNDGTSFSCSCPVRFSGDHCEIEGCPSAPCLNGGNCSSNGTSCSCLDRYTGDRCQID
;
A
#
# COMPACT_ATOMS: atom_id res chain seq x y z
N ASN A 1 35.31 -7.22 60.80
CA ASN A 1 36.51 -6.96 59.99
C ASN A 1 36.62 -8.00 58.89
N GLY A 2 35.96 -7.77 57.75
CA GLY A 2 36.20 -8.53 56.53
C GLY A 2 36.95 -7.63 55.57
N THR A 3 38.24 -7.85 55.39
CA THR A 3 39.03 -7.16 54.37
C THR A 3 38.64 -7.75 53.02
N SER A 4 37.80 -7.05 52.25
CA SER A 4 37.68 -7.30 50.82
C SER A 4 39.04 -6.97 50.21
N PHE A 5 39.68 -7.99 49.63
CA PHE A 5 40.88 -7.83 48.82
C PHE A 5 40.46 -8.11 47.38
N SER A 6 40.91 -7.29 46.45
CA SER A 6 40.63 -7.43 45.03
C SER A 6 41.96 -7.46 44.29
N CYS A 7 42.20 -8.54 43.54
CA CYS A 7 43.41 -8.71 42.76
C CYS A 7 43.33 -7.94 41.44
N SER A 8 44.45 -7.35 41.00
CA SER A 8 44.57 -6.85 39.62
C SER A 8 44.84 -8.03 38.68
N CYS A 9 43.84 -8.41 37.89
CA CYS A 9 43.92 -9.62 37.09
C CYS A 9 44.66 -9.43 35.75
N PRO A 10 45.40 -10.45 35.28
CA PRO A 10 45.94 -10.50 33.93
C PRO A 10 44.82 -10.41 32.87
N VAL A 11 45.17 -9.98 31.65
CA VAL A 11 44.25 -9.99 30.51
C VAL A 11 43.67 -11.40 30.33
N ARG A 12 42.33 -11.50 30.29
CA ARG A 12 41.52 -12.75 30.29
C ARG A 12 41.28 -13.38 31.66
N PHE A 13 41.49 -12.70 32.78
CA PHE A 13 41.09 -13.20 34.10
C PHE A 13 40.28 -12.15 34.87
N SER A 14 39.33 -12.58 35.67
CA SER A 14 38.49 -11.75 36.54
C SER A 14 38.13 -12.48 37.84
N GLY A 15 37.43 -11.80 38.76
CA GLY A 15 37.13 -12.28 40.12
C GLY A 15 38.06 -11.68 41.18
N ASP A 16 37.67 -11.77 42.45
CA ASP A 16 38.45 -11.21 43.57
C ASP A 16 39.83 -11.87 43.70
N LEU A 17 39.96 -13.12 43.24
CA LEU A 17 41.18 -13.93 43.23
C LEU A 17 41.69 -14.23 41.81
N CYS A 18 41.15 -13.58 40.77
CA CYS A 18 41.47 -13.84 39.36
C CYS A 18 41.25 -15.30 38.92
N GLU A 19 40.26 -15.96 39.51
CA GLU A 19 39.91 -17.37 39.30
C GLU A 19 38.99 -17.59 38.09
N ILE A 20 38.37 -16.54 37.57
CA ILE A 20 37.47 -16.60 36.41
C ILE A 20 38.29 -16.32 35.16
N GLU A 21 38.62 -17.36 34.40
CA GLU A 21 39.18 -17.19 33.07
C GLU A 21 38.08 -16.68 32.12
N ALA A 22 38.38 -15.65 31.34
CA ALA A 22 37.48 -15.14 30.34
C ALA A 22 37.82 -15.74 28.97
N CYS A 23 36.78 -16.18 28.28
CA CYS A 23 36.85 -17.00 27.07
C CYS A 23 37.50 -18.38 27.25
N PRO A 24 37.23 -19.14 28.33
CA PRO A 24 37.80 -20.46 28.49
C PRO A 24 37.23 -21.36 27.38
N SER A 25 38.09 -22.06 26.65
CA SER A 25 37.72 -23.03 25.60
C SER A 25 36.87 -22.51 24.41
N ALA A 26 37.05 -21.25 23.98
CA ALA A 26 36.38 -20.69 22.80
C ALA A 26 34.83 -20.82 22.85
N PRO A 27 34.17 -20.14 23.81
CA PRO A 27 32.72 -20.27 24.03
C PRO A 27 31.86 -19.74 22.87
N CYS A 28 32.45 -18.97 21.94
CA CYS A 28 31.76 -18.48 20.75
C CYS A 28 31.89 -19.49 19.62
N LEU A 29 30.76 -20.02 19.17
CA LEU A 29 30.65 -20.97 18.08
C LEU A 29 30.75 -20.28 16.71
N ASN A 30 30.85 -21.09 15.65
CA ASN A 30 30.75 -20.64 14.25
C ASN A 30 31.71 -19.52 13.85
N GLY A 31 32.87 -19.41 14.51
CA GLY A 31 33.87 -18.38 14.24
C GLY A 31 33.62 -17.04 14.93
N GLY A 32 32.74 -17.00 15.93
CA GLY A 32 32.55 -15.81 16.77
C GLY A 32 33.80 -15.40 17.53
N THR A 33 33.98 -14.09 17.69
CA THR A 33 35.10 -13.51 18.43
C THR A 33 34.69 -13.27 19.88
N CYS A 34 35.38 -13.90 20.82
CA CYS A 34 35.12 -13.72 22.25
C CYS A 34 35.84 -12.47 22.78
N SER A 35 35.10 -11.61 23.48
CA SER A 35 35.62 -10.45 24.21
C SER A 35 35.29 -10.56 25.70
N ASN A 36 36.19 -10.05 26.55
CA ASN A 36 36.02 -9.96 28.01
C ASN A 36 35.82 -8.50 28.42
N ASP A 37 34.80 -8.20 29.23
CA ASP A 37 34.54 -6.87 29.79
C ASP A 37 35.09 -6.68 31.22
N GLY A 38 35.79 -7.68 31.75
CA GLY A 38 36.37 -7.68 33.10
C GLY A 38 35.53 -8.40 34.14
N THR A 39 34.29 -8.79 33.82
CA THR A 39 33.41 -9.55 34.74
C THR A 39 32.66 -10.70 34.05
N SER A 40 32.48 -10.60 32.73
CA SER A 40 31.77 -11.56 31.89
C SER A 40 32.47 -11.70 30.52
N PHE A 41 32.03 -12.67 29.71
CA PHE A 41 32.43 -12.75 28.31
C PHE A 41 31.24 -12.39 27.42
N SER A 42 31.52 -11.85 26.23
CA SER A 42 30.54 -11.60 25.18
C SER A 42 31.07 -12.10 23.84
N CYS A 43 30.18 -12.63 23.01
CA CYS A 43 30.51 -13.12 21.69
C CYS A 43 30.11 -12.11 20.61
N SER A 44 31.08 -11.70 19.79
CA SER A 44 30.83 -10.99 18.55
C SER A 44 30.66 -11.99 17.42
N CYS A 45 29.42 -12.18 16.97
CA CYS A 45 29.09 -13.20 15.98
C CYS A 45 29.39 -12.78 14.54
N PRO A 46 29.84 -13.70 13.67
CA PRO A 46 29.99 -13.42 12.25
C PRO A 46 28.64 -13.21 11.57
N VAL A 47 28.64 -12.59 10.39
CA VAL A 47 27.44 -12.44 9.56
C VAL A 47 26.81 -13.82 9.32
N ARG A 48 25.51 -13.94 9.63
CA ARG A 48 24.68 -15.17 9.66
C ARG A 48 24.71 -15.98 10.96
N PHE A 49 25.28 -15.49 12.05
CA PHE A 49 25.15 -16.13 13.35
C PHE A 49 24.71 -15.13 14.43
N SER A 50 23.97 -15.63 15.41
CA SER A 50 23.37 -14.88 16.51
C SER A 50 23.29 -15.76 17.77
N GLY A 51 22.84 -15.18 18.88
CA GLY A 51 22.78 -15.84 20.19
C GLY A 51 24.01 -15.53 21.04
N ASP A 52 23.93 -15.82 22.34
CA ASP A 52 24.96 -15.45 23.32
C ASP A 52 26.31 -16.15 23.02
N HIS A 53 26.25 -17.28 22.32
CA HIS A 53 27.40 -18.08 21.90
C HIS A 53 27.53 -18.20 20.39
N CYS A 54 26.82 -17.39 19.58
CA CYS A 54 26.78 -17.51 18.11
C CYS A 54 26.29 -18.88 17.60
N GLU A 55 25.45 -19.54 18.39
CA GLU A 55 24.90 -20.88 18.16
C GLU A 55 23.70 -20.88 17.21
N ILE A 56 23.03 -19.74 17.06
CA ILE A 56 21.87 -19.58 16.19
C ILE A 56 22.36 -19.13 14.83
N GLU A 57 22.09 -19.93 13.79
CA GLU A 57 22.25 -19.45 12.42
C GLU A 57 21.16 -18.41 12.15
N ALA A 58 21.56 -17.17 11.91
CA ALA A 58 20.66 -16.03 11.78
C ALA A 58 20.04 -15.89 10.38
N CYS A 59 20.41 -16.74 9.42
CA CYS A 59 19.70 -16.86 8.14
C CYS A 59 19.66 -18.33 7.68
N PRO A 60 19.19 -19.25 8.53
CA PRO A 60 19.24 -20.67 8.18
C PRO A 60 18.30 -20.90 7.01
N SER A 61 18.80 -21.52 5.94
CA SER A 61 17.98 -21.99 4.81
C SER A 61 17.35 -20.91 3.90
N ALA A 62 17.88 -19.67 3.88
CA ALA A 62 17.31 -18.56 3.09
C ALA A 62 15.81 -18.31 3.38
N PRO A 63 15.47 -17.84 4.61
CA PRO A 63 14.09 -17.69 5.05
C PRO A 63 13.30 -16.64 4.25
N CYS A 64 13.98 -15.71 3.60
CA CYS A 64 13.36 -14.69 2.75
C CYS A 64 12.93 -15.29 1.42
N LEU A 65 11.63 -15.23 1.14
CA LEU A 65 11.01 -15.70 -0.09
C LEU A 65 11.20 -14.69 -1.24
N ASN A 66 10.85 -15.11 -2.45
CA ASN A 66 10.78 -14.26 -3.64
C ASN A 66 12.06 -13.46 -3.96
N GLY A 67 13.22 -13.98 -3.55
CA GLY A 67 14.52 -13.33 -3.77
C GLY A 67 14.85 -12.22 -2.77
N GLY A 68 14.17 -12.17 -1.62
CA GLY A 68 14.52 -11.27 -0.52
C GLY A 68 15.91 -11.54 0.04
N ASN A 69 16.59 -10.47 0.47
CA ASN A 69 17.91 -10.56 1.06
C ASN A 69 17.81 -10.65 2.59
N CYS A 70 18.36 -11.71 3.17
CA CYS A 70 18.37 -11.91 4.62
C CYS A 70 19.56 -11.18 5.25
N SER A 71 19.29 -10.37 6.26
CA SER A 71 20.30 -9.73 7.11
C SER A 71 20.10 -10.09 8.58
N SER A 72 21.19 -10.33 9.30
CA SER A 72 21.18 -10.58 10.74
C SER A 72 21.56 -9.32 11.53
N ASN A 73 20.84 -9.06 12.63
CA ASN A 73 21.14 -8.00 13.58
C ASN A 73 21.76 -8.53 14.89
N GLY A 74 22.37 -9.72 14.87
CA GLY A 74 23.07 -10.33 16.01
C GLY A 74 22.19 -11.07 17.02
N THR A 75 20.90 -10.74 17.11
CA THR A 75 19.90 -11.47 17.94
C THR A 75 18.68 -11.94 17.15
N SER A 76 18.48 -11.39 15.95
CA SER A 76 17.36 -11.70 15.06
C SER A 76 17.78 -11.54 13.60
N PHE A 77 16.86 -11.85 12.68
CA PHE A 77 17.02 -11.63 11.26
C PHE A 77 15.90 -10.76 10.70
N SER A 78 16.18 -10.13 9.57
CA SER A 78 15.21 -9.35 8.80
C SER A 78 15.40 -9.61 7.31
N CYS A 79 14.29 -9.56 6.56
CA CYS A 79 14.31 -9.67 5.12
C CYS A 79 14.18 -8.29 4.46
N SER A 80 15.07 -8.00 3.51
CA SER A 80 14.94 -6.87 2.60
C SER A 80 14.28 -7.38 1.31
N CYS A 81 13.04 -6.95 1.07
CA CYS A 81 12.24 -7.47 -0.02
C CYS A 81 12.51 -6.76 -1.36
N PRO A 82 12.49 -7.48 -2.50
CA PRO A 82 12.55 -6.86 -3.80
C PRO A 82 11.29 -6.03 -4.08
N ALA A 83 11.38 -5.14 -5.07
CA ALA A 83 10.21 -4.38 -5.52
C ALA A 83 9.06 -5.33 -5.86
N ARG A 84 7.84 -4.99 -5.39
CA ARG A 84 6.59 -5.78 -5.48
C ARG A 84 6.41 -6.91 -4.46
N PHE A 85 7.31 -7.07 -3.49
CA PHE A 85 7.12 -8.02 -2.38
C PHE A 85 7.16 -7.32 -1.02
N SER A 86 6.45 -7.86 -0.04
CA SER A 86 6.51 -7.43 1.37
C SER A 86 6.19 -8.58 2.32
N GLY A 87 6.02 -8.27 3.61
CA GLY A 87 5.92 -9.25 4.69
C GLY A 87 7.28 -9.48 5.33
N ASP A 88 7.27 -10.08 6.52
CA ASP A 88 8.49 -10.31 7.30
C ASP A 88 9.46 -11.26 6.58
N LEU A 89 8.92 -12.13 5.71
CA LEU A 89 9.66 -13.09 4.91
C LEU A 89 9.55 -12.80 3.40
N CYS A 90 9.08 -11.61 2.99
CA CYS A 90 8.83 -11.27 1.58
C CYS A 90 7.82 -12.20 0.88
N GLU A 91 6.89 -12.77 1.65
CA GLU A 91 5.87 -13.73 1.21
C GLU A 91 4.66 -13.08 0.54
N ILE A 92 4.44 -11.78 0.77
CA ILE A 92 3.31 -11.04 0.21
C ILE A 92 3.72 -10.50 -1.16
N GLU A 93 3.11 -11.02 -2.22
CA GLU A 93 3.24 -10.44 -3.55
C GLU A 93 2.23 -9.32 -3.72
N GLY A 94 2.72 -8.14 -4.09
CA GLY A 94 1.93 -6.94 -4.24
C GLY A 94 1.10 -6.89 -5.52
N CYS A 95 1.46 -7.59 -6.58
CA CYS A 95 0.62 -7.66 -7.79
C CYS A 95 0.62 -9.08 -8.32
N PRO A 96 0.02 -10.03 -7.58
CA PRO A 96 0.10 -11.44 -7.90
C PRO A 96 -0.67 -11.71 -9.19
N SER A 97 0.02 -12.27 -10.19
CA SER A 97 -0.60 -12.77 -11.43
C SER A 97 -1.47 -11.75 -12.18
N ALA A 98 -1.13 -10.46 -12.14
CA ALA A 98 -1.90 -9.37 -12.77
C ALA A 98 -3.38 -9.36 -12.31
N PRO A 99 -3.65 -8.99 -11.05
CA PRO A 99 -4.98 -9.11 -10.46
C PRO A 99 -6.01 -8.15 -11.07
N CYS A 100 -5.55 -7.08 -11.71
CA CYS A 100 -6.41 -6.10 -12.37
C CYS A 100 -6.90 -6.63 -13.72
N LEU A 101 -8.21 -6.75 -13.86
CA LEU A 101 -8.88 -7.23 -15.06
C LEU A 101 -8.97 -6.13 -16.13
N ASN A 102 -9.39 -6.53 -17.33
CA ASN A 102 -9.74 -5.62 -18.43
C ASN A 102 -8.66 -4.59 -18.81
N GLY A 103 -7.39 -4.94 -18.60
CA GLY A 103 -6.25 -4.08 -18.91
C GLY A 103 -5.95 -3.02 -17.85
N GLY A 104 -6.46 -3.18 -16.62
CA GLY A 104 -6.10 -2.34 -15.48
C GLY A 104 -4.61 -2.46 -15.12
N ASN A 105 -4.03 -1.35 -14.65
CA ASN A 105 -2.64 -1.32 -14.21
C ASN A 105 -2.56 -1.56 -12.70
N CYS A 106 -1.81 -2.58 -12.28
CA CYS A 106 -1.62 -2.90 -10.88
C CYS A 106 -0.46 -2.09 -10.29
N SER A 107 -0.71 -1.42 -9.18
CA SER A 107 0.31 -0.81 -8.34
C SER A 107 0.27 -1.39 -6.93
N SER A 108 1.44 -1.61 -6.33
CA SER A 108 1.56 -2.07 -4.95
C SER A 108 2.47 -1.17 -4.14
N ASN A 109 2.13 -0.97 -2.87
CA ASN A 109 2.95 -0.31 -1.86
C ASN A 109 3.72 -1.33 -0.98
N GLY A 110 3.78 -2.60 -1.41
CA GLY A 110 4.33 -3.70 -0.63
C GLY A 110 3.23 -4.46 0.10
N THR A 111 2.49 -3.81 1.01
CA THR A 111 1.53 -4.48 1.92
C THR A 111 0.14 -4.66 1.33
N SER A 112 -0.23 -3.83 0.36
CA SER A 112 -1.48 -3.91 -0.38
C SER A 112 -1.26 -3.55 -1.85
N PHE A 113 -2.33 -3.69 -2.62
CA PHE A 113 -2.34 -3.35 -4.03
C PHE A 113 -3.60 -2.59 -4.41
N SER A 114 -3.49 -1.85 -5.50
CA SER A 114 -4.58 -1.11 -6.09
C SER A 114 -4.52 -1.22 -7.61
N CYS A 115 -5.70 -1.23 -8.22
CA CYS A 115 -5.84 -1.24 -9.66
C CYS A 115 -6.22 0.15 -10.16
N SER A 116 -5.50 0.64 -11.17
CA SER A 116 -5.90 1.80 -11.96
C SER A 116 -6.63 1.31 -13.21
N CYS A 117 -7.93 1.58 -13.28
CA CYS A 117 -8.80 1.05 -14.33
C CYS A 117 -8.87 1.94 -15.57
N PRO A 118 -9.01 1.37 -16.78
CA PRO A 118 -9.29 2.14 -17.99
C PRO A 118 -10.68 2.81 -17.94
N VAL A 119 -10.91 3.82 -18.78
CA VAL A 119 -12.13 4.67 -18.88
C VAL A 119 -13.48 3.93 -19.01
N ARG A 120 -13.50 2.60 -19.17
CA ARG A 120 -14.72 1.78 -19.24
C ARG A 120 -14.89 0.80 -18.10
N PHE A 121 -13.96 0.73 -17.16
CA PHE A 121 -13.97 -0.28 -16.10
C PHE A 121 -13.80 0.34 -14.73
N SER A 122 -14.53 -0.15 -13.73
CA SER A 122 -14.45 0.23 -12.32
C SER A 122 -14.39 -1.02 -11.43
N GLY A 123 -14.32 -0.79 -10.12
CA GLY A 123 -14.19 -1.85 -9.12
C GLY A 123 -12.74 -2.03 -8.70
N ASP A 124 -12.53 -2.71 -7.57
CA ASP A 124 -11.21 -2.88 -6.97
C ASP A 124 -10.24 -3.66 -7.89
N LEU A 125 -10.79 -4.51 -8.77
CA LEU A 125 -10.06 -5.30 -9.74
C LEU A 125 -10.39 -4.91 -11.19
N CYS A 126 -11.03 -3.77 -11.44
CA CYS A 126 -11.50 -3.35 -12.77
C CYS A 126 -12.47 -4.36 -13.43
N GLU A 127 -13.24 -5.10 -12.63
CA GLU A 127 -14.15 -6.15 -13.04
C GLU A 127 -15.52 -5.63 -13.52
N ILE A 128 -15.87 -4.41 -13.13
CA ILE A 128 -17.17 -3.80 -13.43
C ILE A 128 -17.02 -3.00 -14.73
N GLU A 129 -17.85 -3.28 -15.73
CA GLU A 129 -17.97 -2.39 -16.88
C GLU A 129 -18.75 -1.14 -16.42
N ALA A 130 -18.06 0.00 -16.33
CA ALA A 130 -18.61 1.25 -15.81
C ALA A 130 -19.43 2.01 -16.88
N CYS A 131 -19.05 1.87 -18.16
CA CYS A 131 -19.75 2.47 -19.29
C CYS A 131 -20.32 1.41 -20.25
N PRO A 132 -21.09 0.41 -19.77
CA PRO A 132 -21.56 -0.66 -20.64
C PRO A 132 -22.56 -0.08 -21.63
N SER A 133 -22.36 -0.36 -22.92
CA SER A 133 -23.34 -0.06 -23.97
C SER A 133 -23.71 1.42 -24.16
N ALA A 134 -22.81 2.37 -23.84
CA ALA A 134 -23.05 3.81 -23.91
C ALA A 134 -24.26 4.27 -23.06
N PRO A 135 -24.15 4.23 -21.72
CA PRO A 135 -25.25 4.58 -20.82
C PRO A 135 -25.67 6.04 -20.90
N CYS A 136 -24.83 6.91 -21.49
CA CYS A 136 -25.13 8.31 -21.72
C CYS A 136 -25.85 8.47 -23.07
N LEU A 137 -27.11 8.85 -23.02
CA LEU A 137 -27.97 9.08 -24.17
C LEU A 137 -27.64 10.42 -24.85
N ASN A 138 -28.24 10.64 -26.03
CA ASN A 138 -28.22 11.92 -26.74
C ASN A 138 -26.81 12.50 -27.02
N GLY A 139 -25.81 11.63 -27.14
CA GLY A 139 -24.42 12.04 -27.39
C GLY A 139 -23.64 12.44 -26.14
N GLY A 140 -24.12 12.10 -24.95
CA GLY A 140 -23.37 12.27 -23.71
C GLY A 140 -22.07 11.46 -23.68
N THR A 141 -21.06 12.01 -23.03
CA THR A 141 -19.76 11.35 -22.83
C THR A 141 -19.75 10.65 -21.49
N CYS A 142 -19.56 9.33 -21.49
CA CYS A 142 -19.41 8.55 -20.27
C CYS A 142 -17.97 8.66 -19.77
N SER A 143 -17.81 9.01 -18.50
CA SER A 143 -16.54 8.98 -17.77
C SER A 143 -16.70 8.18 -16.48
N ASN A 144 -15.61 7.64 -15.96
CA ASN A 144 -15.61 6.96 -14.68
C ASN A 144 -14.48 7.51 -13.79
N ASP A 145 -14.65 7.42 -12.48
CA ASP A 145 -13.66 7.82 -11.48
C ASP A 145 -12.98 6.62 -10.79
N GLY A 146 -13.08 5.43 -11.38
CA GLY A 146 -12.63 4.16 -10.83
C GLY A 146 -13.64 3.44 -9.92
N THR A 147 -14.65 4.15 -9.39
CA THR A 147 -15.67 3.57 -8.50
C THR A 147 -17.09 3.64 -9.06
N SER A 148 -17.38 4.69 -9.84
CA SER A 148 -18.69 4.92 -10.47
C SER A 148 -18.51 5.49 -11.88
N PHE A 149 -19.61 5.54 -12.65
CA PHE A 149 -19.64 6.28 -13.92
C PHE A 149 -20.48 7.55 -13.77
N SER A 150 -20.18 8.53 -14.62
CA SER A 150 -20.92 9.78 -14.76
C SER A 150 -21.03 10.16 -16.23
N CYS A 151 -22.15 10.80 -16.58
CA CYS A 151 -22.39 11.29 -17.92
C CYS A 151 -22.17 12.81 -18.01
N SER A 152 -21.30 13.23 -18.93
CA SER A 152 -21.20 14.63 -19.33
C SER A 152 -22.16 14.88 -20.50
N CYS A 153 -23.22 15.64 -20.22
CA CYS A 153 -24.29 15.87 -21.19
C CYS A 153 -23.98 17.03 -22.15
N PRO A 154 -24.33 16.92 -23.44
CA PRO A 154 -24.25 18.04 -24.36
C PRO A 154 -25.23 19.15 -23.98
N VAL A 155 -24.99 20.36 -24.50
CA VAL A 155 -25.89 21.50 -24.29
C VAL A 155 -27.32 21.12 -24.70
N ARG A 156 -28.29 21.41 -23.82
CA ARG A 156 -29.71 20.99 -23.90
C ARG A 156 -30.01 19.55 -23.49
N PHE A 157 -29.11 18.83 -22.84
CA PHE A 157 -29.46 17.54 -22.22
C PHE A 157 -29.09 17.53 -20.74
N SER A 158 -29.87 16.83 -19.93
CA SER A 158 -29.65 16.67 -18.49
C SER A 158 -30.15 15.31 -18.01
N GLY A 159 -30.02 15.05 -16.70
CA GLY A 159 -30.28 13.74 -16.11
C GLY A 159 -28.99 12.93 -15.99
N ASP A 160 -29.02 11.88 -15.18
CA ASP A 160 -27.84 11.05 -14.88
C ASP A 160 -27.32 10.31 -16.13
N HIS A 161 -28.21 10.11 -17.10
CA HIS A 161 -27.94 9.44 -18.38
C HIS A 161 -28.14 10.38 -19.58
N CYS A 162 -28.23 11.69 -19.38
CA CYS A 162 -28.54 12.66 -20.45
C CYS A 162 -29.86 12.37 -21.20
N GLU A 163 -30.80 11.71 -20.53
CA GLU A 163 -32.09 11.27 -21.04
C GLU A 163 -33.12 12.40 -21.13
N ILE A 164 -32.90 13.48 -20.37
CA ILE A 164 -33.79 14.62 -20.33
C ILE A 164 -33.37 15.59 -21.43
N GLU A 165 -34.15 15.65 -22.50
CA GLU A 165 -34.02 16.68 -23.53
C GLU A 165 -34.53 18.02 -22.98
N GLY A 166 -33.57 18.90 -22.69
CA GLY A 166 -33.79 20.30 -22.44
C GLY A 166 -34.27 21.00 -23.70
N CYS A 167 -35.18 21.95 -23.48
CA CYS A 167 -35.91 22.69 -24.48
C CYS A 167 -35.81 22.22 -25.96
N PRO A 168 -36.56 21.20 -26.42
CA PRO A 168 -36.55 20.84 -27.83
C PRO A 168 -37.04 22.04 -28.67
N SER A 169 -36.16 22.68 -29.42
CA SER A 169 -36.49 23.68 -30.47
C SER A 169 -37.47 24.83 -30.13
N ALA A 170 -37.60 25.20 -28.84
CA ALA A 170 -38.57 26.15 -28.23
C ALA A 170 -39.84 25.50 -27.64
N PRO A 171 -39.83 25.10 -26.36
CA PRO A 171 -40.97 24.45 -25.69
C PRO A 171 -41.59 25.30 -24.58
N CYS A 172 -41.09 26.52 -24.37
CA CYS A 172 -41.64 27.48 -23.44
C CYS A 172 -42.90 28.08 -24.09
N LEU A 173 -44.04 27.74 -23.52
CA LEU A 173 -45.34 28.23 -23.95
C LEU A 173 -45.51 29.70 -23.56
N ASN A 174 -46.53 30.35 -24.12
CA ASN A 174 -46.91 31.72 -23.77
C ASN A 174 -45.77 32.75 -23.89
N GLY A 175 -44.85 32.54 -24.85
CA GLY A 175 -43.75 33.47 -25.12
C GLY A 175 -42.59 33.42 -24.13
N GLY A 176 -42.50 32.37 -23.30
CA GLY A 176 -41.34 32.16 -22.43
C GLY A 176 -40.05 31.98 -23.24
N ASN A 177 -38.92 32.44 -22.66
CA ASN A 177 -37.60 32.30 -23.29
C ASN A 177 -36.87 31.10 -22.68
N CYS A 178 -36.15 30.32 -23.48
CA CYS A 178 -35.35 29.23 -22.92
C CYS A 178 -34.01 29.77 -22.40
N SER A 179 -33.64 29.34 -21.20
CA SER A 179 -32.37 29.69 -20.57
C SER A 179 -31.17 29.24 -21.43
N SER A 180 -30.05 29.95 -21.33
CA SER A 180 -28.80 29.64 -22.06
C SER A 180 -28.28 28.23 -21.80
N ASN A 181 -28.61 27.65 -20.64
CA ASN A 181 -28.22 26.28 -20.28
C ASN A 181 -29.12 25.21 -20.94
N GLY A 182 -30.18 25.64 -21.63
CA GLY A 182 -31.05 24.76 -22.41
C GLY A 182 -32.03 23.92 -21.60
N THR A 183 -32.06 24.05 -20.27
CA THR A 183 -32.79 23.15 -19.36
C THR A 183 -34.02 23.77 -18.70
N SER A 184 -34.21 25.09 -18.75
CA SER A 184 -35.32 25.78 -18.07
C SER A 184 -35.91 26.92 -18.89
N CYS A 185 -37.20 27.18 -18.68
CA CYS A 185 -37.93 28.30 -19.29
C CYS A 185 -38.02 29.49 -18.32
N SER A 186 -37.75 30.69 -18.82
CA SER A 186 -38.09 31.94 -18.15
C SER A 186 -39.44 32.44 -18.67
N CYS A 187 -40.44 32.45 -17.79
CA CYS A 187 -41.81 32.81 -18.14
C CYS A 187 -42.06 34.32 -18.12
N LEU A 188 -42.98 34.79 -18.96
CA LEU A 188 -43.51 36.16 -18.91
C LEU A 188 -44.43 36.34 -17.70
N ASP A 189 -44.56 37.59 -17.23
CA ASP A 189 -45.38 37.92 -16.07
C ASP A 189 -46.81 37.40 -16.23
N ARG A 190 -47.22 36.58 -15.26
CA ARG A 190 -48.47 35.78 -15.14
C ARG A 190 -48.35 34.31 -15.50
N TYR A 191 -47.34 33.88 -16.26
CA TYR A 191 -47.20 32.45 -16.57
C TYR A 191 -46.27 31.72 -15.61
N THR A 192 -46.63 30.49 -15.23
CA THR A 192 -45.85 29.61 -14.34
C THR A 192 -45.77 28.17 -14.87
N GLY A 193 -44.95 27.34 -14.20
CA GLY A 193 -44.67 25.96 -14.59
C GLY A 193 -43.42 25.82 -15.46
N ASP A 194 -42.89 24.59 -15.55
CA ASP A 194 -41.58 24.31 -16.18
C ASP A 194 -41.52 24.65 -17.67
N ARG A 195 -42.68 24.79 -18.32
CA ARG A 195 -42.85 25.20 -19.71
C ARG A 195 -43.70 26.45 -19.87
N CYS A 196 -43.93 27.23 -18.81
CA CYS A 196 -44.80 28.42 -18.82
C CYS A 196 -46.24 28.14 -19.29
N GLN A 197 -46.77 26.97 -18.95
CA GLN A 197 -48.05 26.46 -19.43
C GLN A 197 -49.26 26.88 -18.57
N ILE A 198 -49.01 27.44 -17.38
CA ILE A 198 -50.04 27.81 -16.40
C ILE A 198 -50.17 29.34 -16.41
N ASP A 199 -51.40 29.87 -16.46
CA ASP A 199 -51.74 31.31 -16.38
C ASP A 199 -52.10 31.75 -14.95
#